data_AF-A0A966J537-F1
#
_entry.id   AF-A0A966J537-F1
#
_cell.length_a   1.000
_cell.length_b   1.000
_cell.length_c   1.000
_cell.angle_alpha   90.00
_cell.angle_beta   90.00
_cell.angle_gamma   90.00
#
_symmetry.space_group_name_H-M   'P 1'
#
loop_
_entity.id
_entity.type
_entity.pdbx_description
1 polymer ?
#
loop_
_entity_poly.entity_id
_entity_poly.type
_entity_poly.pdbx_seq_one_letter_code
_entity_poly.pdbx_strand_id
1 'polypeptide(L)'
;MKRLLSVKVPWTAKASALGHRLSLGHWLSFPLPFLLLAGLSACSFAPSWPSWSLPDTMTRQQIEHFRAREEERLQNALRECYQRFAVNDCRREAMSRHNEVQHRLRTEELRLNALDRQERQRKLEASPAV
;
A
#
# COMPACT_ATOMS: atom_id res chain seq x y z
N MET A 1 45.87 -16.48 8.09
CA MET A 1 45.56 -17.76 8.77
C MET A 1 44.19 -18.23 8.29
N LYS A 2 44.13 -19.48 7.83
CA LYS A 2 43.01 -20.10 7.11
C LYS A 2 42.04 -20.74 8.10
N ARG A 3 40.72 -20.63 7.83
CA ARG A 3 39.76 -21.76 7.76
C ARG A 3 38.34 -21.22 7.51
N LEU A 4 37.99 -21.14 6.22
CA LEU A 4 36.61 -21.16 5.75
C LEU A 4 36.05 -22.55 6.05
N LEU A 5 35.08 -22.66 6.94
CA LEU A 5 34.33 -23.89 7.17
C LEU A 5 33.30 -24.03 6.04
N SER A 6 33.77 -24.56 4.92
CA SER A 6 32.92 -25.06 3.84
C SER A 6 32.28 -26.37 4.31
N VAL A 7 31.04 -26.30 4.76
CA VAL A 7 30.24 -27.50 5.06
C VAL A 7 29.87 -28.13 3.73
N LYS A 8 30.64 -29.15 3.34
CA LYS A 8 30.30 -30.09 2.27
C LYS A 8 29.07 -30.88 2.72
N VAL A 9 27.91 -30.51 2.20
CA VAL A 9 26.71 -31.34 2.30
C VAL A 9 26.93 -32.55 1.38
N PRO A 10 26.92 -33.80 1.89
CA PRO A 10 27.12 -34.97 1.06
C PRO A 10 25.95 -35.16 0.11
N TRP A 11 26.30 -35.38 -1.15
CA TRP A 11 25.40 -35.57 -2.26
C TRP A 11 24.54 -36.81 -2.00
N THR A 12 23.23 -36.65 -2.06
CA THR A 12 22.29 -37.74 -1.85
C THR A 12 22.49 -38.79 -2.94
N ALA A 13 22.61 -40.03 -2.47
CA ALA A 13 22.92 -41.20 -3.27
C ALA A 13 21.84 -41.46 -4.33
N LYS A 14 22.31 -42.03 -5.43
CA LYS A 14 21.57 -42.43 -6.61
C LYS A 14 20.29 -43.20 -6.27
N ALA A 15 19.19 -42.70 -6.84
CA ALA A 15 18.01 -43.49 -7.10
C ALA A 15 18.34 -44.66 -8.01
N SER A 16 17.90 -45.86 -7.64
CA SER A 16 17.62 -46.99 -8.56
C SER A 16 16.74 -48.00 -7.82
N ALA A 17 15.48 -47.64 -7.57
CA ALA A 17 14.45 -48.62 -7.30
C ALA A 17 14.06 -49.26 -8.65
N LEU A 18 14.61 -50.44 -8.93
CA LEU A 18 14.25 -51.25 -10.08
C LEU A 18 13.01 -52.08 -9.72
N GLY A 19 11.84 -51.46 -9.79
CA GLY A 19 10.56 -52.18 -9.84
C GLY A 19 10.10 -52.27 -11.28
N HIS A 20 9.73 -53.47 -11.74
CA HIS A 20 8.45 -53.75 -12.42
C HIS A 20 8.52 -55.04 -13.22
N ARG A 21 7.82 -56.08 -12.75
CA ARG A 21 6.95 -56.91 -13.59
C ARG A 21 5.79 -57.46 -12.75
N LEU A 22 4.67 -57.66 -13.45
CA LEU A 22 3.37 -58.21 -13.04
C LEU A 22 2.37 -57.12 -12.60
N SER A 23 1.55 -56.57 -13.52
CA SER A 23 0.38 -57.20 -14.16
C SER A 23 -0.77 -57.43 -13.18
N LEU A 24 -1.72 -56.49 -13.11
CA LEU A 24 -3.18 -56.66 -13.22
C LEU A 24 -3.91 -55.37 -12.77
N GLY A 25 -4.97 -54.97 -13.50
CA GLY A 25 -5.89 -53.88 -13.13
C GLY A 25 -5.44 -52.51 -13.66
N HIS A 26 -5.75 -52.07 -14.87
CA HIS A 26 -7.07 -51.77 -15.43
C HIS A 26 -7.96 -50.93 -14.48
N TRP A 27 -8.20 -49.68 -14.92
CA TRP A 27 -9.33 -48.80 -14.61
C TRP A 27 -9.16 -47.95 -13.36
N LEU A 28 -8.52 -46.79 -13.52
CA LEU A 28 -8.96 -45.51 -12.96
C LEU A 28 -8.14 -44.42 -13.66
N SER A 29 -8.73 -43.86 -14.71
CA SER A 29 -8.26 -42.68 -15.41
C SER A 29 -7.95 -41.57 -14.41
N PHE A 30 -6.66 -41.30 -14.23
CA PHE A 30 -6.13 -40.14 -13.53
C PHE A 30 -6.27 -38.90 -14.43
N PRO A 31 -6.98 -37.84 -14.00
CA PRO A 31 -6.62 -36.48 -14.38
C PRO A 31 -5.99 -35.75 -13.17
N LEU A 32 -5.38 -36.46 -12.23
CA LEU A 32 -4.83 -35.82 -11.02
C LEU A 32 -3.50 -35.04 -11.21
N PRO A 33 -2.59 -35.35 -12.15
CA PRO A 33 -1.34 -34.58 -12.26
C PRO A 33 -1.51 -33.27 -13.04
N PHE A 34 -2.61 -33.09 -13.79
CA PHE A 34 -2.84 -31.86 -14.56
C PHE A 34 -3.50 -30.74 -13.72
N LEU A 35 -4.22 -31.09 -12.65
CA LEU A 35 -4.86 -30.13 -11.75
C LEU A 35 -3.90 -29.46 -10.76
N LEU A 36 -2.69 -30.01 -10.56
CA LEU A 36 -1.71 -29.47 -9.60
C LEU A 36 -0.82 -28.35 -10.16
N LEU A 37 -0.67 -28.23 -11.49
CA LEU A 37 0.15 -27.16 -12.09
C LEU A 37 -0.62 -25.85 -12.34
N ALA A 38 -1.96 -25.86 -12.35
CA ALA A 38 -2.77 -24.66 -12.62
C ALA A 38 -3.03 -23.79 -11.37
N GLY A 39 -2.65 -24.24 -10.17
CA GLY A 39 -2.98 -23.57 -8.90
C GLY A 39 -1.99 -22.50 -8.41
N LEU A 40 -0.81 -22.35 -9.03
CA LEU A 40 0.24 -21.47 -8.51
C LEU A 40 0.17 -20.01 -9.00
N SER A 41 -0.79 -19.65 -9.85
CA SER A 41 -1.03 -18.24 -10.19
C SER A 41 -1.91 -17.57 -9.13
N ALA A 42 -1.47 -17.60 -7.86
CA ALA A 42 -2.07 -16.78 -6.83
C ALA A 42 -1.65 -15.32 -7.07
N CYS A 43 -2.63 -14.53 -7.49
CA CYS A 43 -2.52 -13.14 -7.90
C CYS A 43 -1.72 -12.27 -6.89
N SER A 44 -0.71 -11.56 -7.40
CA SER A 44 -0.14 -10.40 -6.71
C SER A 44 -1.17 -9.25 -6.78
N PHE A 45 -2.13 -9.24 -5.85
CA PHE A 45 -3.01 -8.09 -5.67
C PHE A 45 -2.19 -6.96 -5.02
N ALA A 46 -1.58 -6.13 -5.85
CA ALA A 46 -1.16 -4.80 -5.45
C ALA A 46 -2.43 -3.97 -5.23
N PRO A 47 -2.70 -3.47 -4.01
CA PRO A 47 -3.90 -2.68 -3.77
C PRO A 47 -3.82 -1.40 -4.60
N SER A 48 -4.82 -1.18 -5.43
CA SER A 48 -5.01 0.07 -6.13
C SER A 48 -5.59 1.07 -5.13
N TRP A 49 -4.72 1.92 -4.60
CA TRP A 49 -5.15 3.03 -3.77
C TRP A 49 -6.02 4.00 -4.57
N PRO A 50 -7.12 4.50 -4.02
CA PRO A 50 -7.97 5.47 -4.71
C PRO A 50 -7.18 6.75 -5.01
N SER A 51 -7.32 7.29 -6.21
CA SER A 51 -6.73 8.57 -6.59
C SER A 51 -7.45 9.71 -5.87
N TRP A 52 -6.69 10.58 -5.22
CA TRP A 52 -7.25 11.74 -4.53
C TRP A 52 -7.23 12.98 -5.43
N SER A 53 -8.40 13.58 -5.63
CA SER A 53 -8.56 14.86 -6.32
C SER A 53 -9.09 15.90 -5.35
N LEU A 54 -8.27 16.89 -4.99
CA LEU A 54 -8.81 18.10 -4.37
C LEU A 54 -9.44 18.97 -5.44
N PRO A 55 -10.55 19.66 -5.15
CA PRO A 55 -10.94 20.85 -5.90
C PRO A 55 -9.85 21.93 -5.85
N ASP A 56 -9.68 22.65 -6.96
CA ASP A 56 -8.67 23.72 -7.13
C ASP A 56 -8.88 24.93 -6.20
N THR A 57 -10.10 25.12 -5.71
CA THR A 57 -10.43 26.17 -4.75
C THR A 57 -11.26 25.61 -3.60
N MET A 58 -10.77 25.78 -2.37
CA MET A 58 -11.50 25.39 -1.16
C MET A 58 -11.80 26.57 -0.25
N THR A 59 -12.90 26.48 0.49
CA THR A 59 -13.20 27.35 1.63
C THR A 59 -12.59 26.79 2.93
N ARG A 60 -12.45 27.63 3.97
CA ARG A 60 -11.94 27.20 5.29
C ARG A 60 -12.74 26.02 5.87
N GLN A 61 -14.07 26.07 5.77
CA GLN A 61 -14.95 24.99 6.24
C GLN A 61 -14.73 23.68 5.47
N GLN A 62 -14.50 23.76 4.16
CA GLN A 62 -14.18 22.60 3.36
C GLN A 62 -12.84 21.99 3.78
N ILE A 63 -11.81 22.80 4.01
CA ILE A 63 -10.48 22.32 4.46
C ILE A 63 -10.60 21.48 5.75
N GLU A 64 -11.35 21.95 6.75
CA GLU A 64 -11.56 21.20 8.00
C GLU A 64 -12.31 19.89 7.77
N HIS A 65 -13.35 19.92 6.92
CA HIS A 65 -14.06 18.70 6.55
C HIS A 65 -13.14 17.70 5.84
N PHE A 66 -12.27 18.17 4.94
CA PHE A 66 -11.31 17.32 4.25
C PHE A 66 -10.28 16.73 5.22
N ARG A 67 -9.79 17.51 6.21
CA ARG A 67 -8.90 16.99 7.26
C ARG A 67 -9.52 15.83 8.01
N ALA A 68 -10.76 15.99 8.50
CA ALA A 68 -11.46 14.94 9.24
C ALA A 68 -11.65 13.68 8.39
N ARG A 69 -12.06 13.85 7.13
CA ARG A 69 -12.25 12.74 6.18
C ARG A 69 -10.94 12.01 5.88
N GLU A 70 -9.83 12.73 5.69
CA GLU A 70 -8.54 12.09 5.38
C GLU A 70 -7.92 11.40 6.61
N GLU A 71 -8.20 11.88 7.82
CA GLU A 71 -7.83 11.20 9.05
C GLU A 71 -8.58 9.86 9.18
N GLU A 72 -9.90 9.87 8.98
CA GLU A 72 -10.70 8.64 9.01
C GLU A 72 -10.21 7.62 7.96
N ARG A 73 -9.87 8.09 6.75
CA ARG A 73 -9.30 7.24 5.70
C ARG A 73 -7.95 6.66 6.07
N LEU A 74 -7.06 7.45 6.66
CA LEU A 74 -5.78 6.95 7.15
C LEU A 74 -6.02 5.85 8.19
N GLN A 75 -6.92 6.06 9.15
CA GLN A 75 -7.23 5.06 10.17
C GLN A 75 -7.81 3.77 9.58
N ASN A 76 -8.69 3.87 8.58
CA ASN A 76 -9.18 2.71 7.84
C ASN A 76 -8.04 1.98 7.12
N ALA A 77 -7.19 2.70 6.39
CA ALA A 77 -6.04 2.14 5.68
C ALA A 77 -5.04 1.46 6.63
N LEU A 78 -4.79 2.04 7.80
CA LEU A 78 -3.92 1.44 8.82
C LEU A 78 -4.52 0.14 9.37
N ARG A 79 -5.83 0.09 9.60
CA ARG A 79 -6.52 -1.15 10.00
C ARG A 79 -6.38 -2.24 8.95
N GLU A 80 -6.54 -1.90 7.68
CA GLU A 80 -6.33 -2.84 6.56
C GLU A 80 -4.88 -3.30 6.46
N CYS A 81 -3.89 -2.42 6.70
CA CYS A 81 -2.48 -2.78 6.66
C CYS A 81 -2.11 -3.89 7.67
N TYR A 82 -2.75 -3.93 8.84
CA TYR A 82 -2.49 -4.98 9.85
C TYR A 82 -2.97 -6.37 9.43
N GLN A 83 -3.84 -6.47 8.43
CA GLN A 83 -4.32 -7.76 7.91
C GLN A 83 -3.37 -8.38 6.87
N ARG A 84 -2.25 -7.70 6.55
CA ARG A 84 -1.35 -8.07 5.46
C ARG A 84 -0.01 -8.56 5.99
N PHE A 85 0.71 -9.34 5.19
CA PHE A 85 2.06 -9.80 5.55
C PHE A 85 3.09 -8.65 5.57
N ALA A 86 3.00 -7.69 4.65
CA ALA A 86 3.92 -6.55 4.54
C ALA A 86 3.39 -5.30 5.28
N VAL A 87 3.10 -5.42 6.57
CA VAL A 87 2.47 -4.35 7.38
C VAL A 87 3.27 -3.04 7.32
N ASN A 88 4.59 -3.12 7.46
CA ASN A 88 5.46 -1.93 7.53
C ASN A 88 5.49 -1.14 6.21
N ASP A 89 5.59 -1.83 5.09
CA ASP A 89 5.60 -1.18 3.78
C ASP A 89 4.22 -0.58 3.46
N CYS A 90 3.14 -1.31 3.76
CA CYS A 90 1.77 -0.81 3.63
C CYS A 90 1.56 0.47 4.45
N ARG A 91 1.95 0.44 5.73
CA ARG A 91 1.80 1.57 6.64
C ARG A 91 2.62 2.78 6.20
N ARG A 92 3.86 2.56 5.73
CA ARG A 92 4.70 3.63 5.20
C ARG A 92 4.07 4.29 3.97
N GLU A 93 3.51 3.50 3.06
CA GLU A 93 2.80 4.03 1.89
C GLU A 93 1.53 4.81 2.29
N ALA A 94 0.72 4.26 3.19
CA ALA A 94 -0.48 4.94 3.70
C ALA A 94 -0.15 6.29 4.34
N MET A 95 0.90 6.36 5.16
CA MET A 95 1.36 7.60 5.77
C MET A 95 1.91 8.59 4.73
N SER A 96 2.68 8.12 3.74
CA SER A 96 3.21 8.98 2.68
C SER A 96 2.08 9.70 1.93
N ARG A 97 1.05 8.94 1.54
CA ARG A 97 -0.12 9.48 0.84
C ARG A 97 -0.90 10.45 1.72
N HIS A 98 -1.11 10.13 2.99
CA HIS A 98 -1.76 11.04 3.93
C HIS A 98 -0.99 12.37 4.07
N ASN A 99 0.35 12.30 4.16
CA ASN A 99 1.19 13.49 4.24
C ASN A 99 1.08 14.34 2.97
N GLU A 100 1.06 13.72 1.79
CA GLU A 100 0.87 14.45 0.53
C GLU A 100 -0.45 15.24 0.51
N VAL A 101 -1.55 14.67 0.99
CA VAL A 101 -2.83 15.39 1.06
C VAL A 101 -2.83 16.49 2.12
N GLN A 102 -2.25 16.23 3.30
CA GLN A 102 -2.07 17.26 4.33
C GLN A 102 -1.22 18.43 3.85
N HIS A 103 -0.17 18.17 3.07
CA HIS A 103 0.65 19.22 2.47
C HIS A 103 -0.16 20.08 1.51
N ARG A 104 -0.97 19.48 0.63
CA ARG A 104 -1.84 20.23 -0.29
C ARG A 104 -2.87 21.07 0.46
N LEU A 105 -3.53 20.51 1.47
CA LEU A 105 -4.48 21.24 2.31
C LEU A 105 -3.82 22.43 3.03
N ARG A 106 -2.60 22.24 3.55
CA ARG A 106 -1.83 23.32 4.20
C ARG A 106 -1.49 24.44 3.20
N THR A 107 -1.12 24.11 1.97
CA THR A 107 -0.85 25.12 0.93
C THR A 107 -2.09 25.97 0.65
N GLU A 108 -3.27 25.37 0.52
CA GLU A 108 -4.51 26.11 0.33
C GLU A 108 -4.87 26.99 1.53
N GLU A 109 -4.67 26.48 2.75
CA GLU A 109 -4.91 27.27 3.95
C GLU A 109 -3.98 28.49 4.04
N LEU A 110 -2.70 28.33 3.71
CA LEU A 110 -1.76 29.45 3.64
C LEU A 110 -2.16 30.48 2.59
N ARG A 111 -2.66 30.03 1.44
CA ARG A 111 -3.18 30.92 0.38
C ARG A 111 -4.37 31.75 0.89
N LEU A 112 -5.34 31.12 1.56
CA LEU A 112 -6.48 31.83 2.16
C LEU A 112 -6.02 32.82 3.24
N ASN A 113 -5.11 32.40 4.12
CA ASN A 113 -4.57 33.26 5.17
C ASN A 113 -3.85 34.49 4.60
N ALA A 114 -3.16 34.36 3.47
CA ALA A 114 -2.50 35.48 2.80
C ALA A 114 -3.53 36.49 2.26
N LEU A 115 -4.61 36.00 1.62
CA LEU A 115 -5.72 36.85 1.15
C LEU A 115 -6.39 37.60 2.31
N ASP A 116 -6.66 36.92 3.43
CA ASP A 116 -7.27 37.54 4.62
C ASP A 116 -6.38 38.62 5.24
N ARG A 117 -5.05 38.46 5.18
CA ARG A 117 -4.11 39.50 5.63
C ARG A 117 -4.16 40.73 4.73
N GLN A 118 -4.18 40.53 3.41
CA GLN A 118 -4.29 41.63 2.46
C GLN A 118 -5.63 42.38 2.62
N GLU A 119 -6.73 41.67 2.82
CA GLU A 119 -8.03 42.29 3.03
C GLU A 119 -8.07 43.12 4.31
N ARG A 120 -7.51 42.60 5.42
CA ARG A 120 -7.39 43.36 6.67
C ARG A 120 -6.54 44.62 6.49
N GLN A 121 -5.42 44.52 5.79
CA GLN A 121 -4.56 45.67 5.50
C GLN A 121 -5.32 46.76 4.72
N ARG A 122 -6.05 46.37 3.66
CA ARG A 122 -6.89 47.31 2.88
C ARG A 122 -7.97 47.98 3.73
N LYS A 123 -8.61 47.22 4.65
CA LYS A 123 -9.63 47.77 5.56
C LYS A 123 -9.03 48.80 6.53
N LEU A 124 -7.82 48.55 7.03
CA LEU A 124 -7.11 49.50 7.89
C LEU A 124 -6.73 50.77 7.13
N GLU A 125 -6.22 50.65 5.90
CA GLU A 125 -5.87 51.79 5.05
C GLU A 125 -7.11 52.61 4.63
N ALA A 126 -8.25 51.96 4.42
CA ALA A 126 -9.51 52.60 4.04
C ALA A 126 -10.26 53.25 5.22
N SER A 127 -9.89 52.94 6.47
CA SER A 127 -10.47 53.54 7.68
C SER A 127 -9.44 54.48 8.31
N PRO A 128 -9.21 55.70 7.75
CA PRO A 128 -8.38 56.68 8.41
C PRO A 128 -8.97 56.97 9.79
N ALA A 129 -8.13 56.86 10.83
CA ALA A 129 -8.52 57.16 12.20
C ALA A 129 -9.17 58.55 12.27
N VAL A 130 -10.40 58.60 12.77
CA VAL A 130 -11.08 59.85 13.18
C VAL A 130 -10.60 60.21 14.59
#